data_AF-A0AAV1YVX0-F1
#
_entry.id   AF-A0AAV1YVX0-F1
#
_cell.length_a   1.000
_cell.length_b   1.000
_cell.length_c   1.000
_cell.angle_alpha   90.00
_cell.angle_beta   90.00
_cell.angle_gamma   90.00
#
_symmetry.space_group_name_H-M   'P 1'
#
loop_
_entity.id
_entity.type
_entity.pdbx_description
1 polymer ?
#
loop_
_entity_poly.entity_id
_entity_poly.type
_entity_poly.pdbx_seq_one_letter_code
_entity_poly.pdbx_strand_id
1 'polypeptide(L)'
;MEESIVCPICGIFLQEPYIRCVECHHSFCLQCFAKGREYENHKNNHSYTVMRNNFTLLDSDWLAYEEIKLLNAVADHGIGNWSEIAKDVGTRNKLECEEHYLQHYIYNPVSPLPEIQLEETTGEIHHPTPVACTNFSQDPPRPVVGSTMYQEMAGYMPSRGDFSYEHDDFAELDIKELAFEDDEPLWNDLQMAVLDIYQSRLKERCRRKWLIKEYGLLNMKRNLEDTKRYAILGSGFLDTMKPLMHLFTPHKLYKFMEGLLWEYKAKQRIQLLQECRSAGITRSHSISTYLRLKRKQEENKRRNRRTALDEVLSRIKVDDLLLLLTLLLCWDLINLQVKKEICVQV
;
A
#
# COMPACT_ATOMS: atom_id res chain seq x y z
N MET A 1 -27.48 8.67 -46.54
CA MET A 1 -28.36 8.60 -45.35
C MET A 1 -27.68 7.64 -44.39
N GLU A 2 -26.91 8.15 -43.43
CA GLU A 2 -26.40 7.31 -42.35
C GLU A 2 -27.59 6.82 -41.51
N GLU A 3 -27.81 5.52 -41.47
CA GLU A 3 -28.83 4.93 -40.59
C GLU A 3 -28.42 5.19 -39.14
N SER A 4 -29.14 6.09 -38.48
CA SER A 4 -28.91 6.42 -37.09
C SER A 4 -29.19 5.20 -36.21
N ILE A 5 -28.14 4.60 -35.66
CA ILE A 5 -28.24 3.40 -34.81
C ILE A 5 -28.77 3.81 -33.43
N VAL A 6 -29.73 3.07 -32.89
CA VAL A 6 -30.38 3.36 -31.60
C VAL A 6 -30.14 2.21 -30.63
N CYS A 7 -29.91 2.53 -29.35
CA CYS A 7 -29.85 1.51 -28.31
C CYS A 7 -31.25 0.89 -28.08
N PRO A 8 -31.43 -0.44 -28.25
CA PRO A 8 -32.74 -1.07 -28.10
C PRO A 8 -33.29 -1.02 -26.66
N ILE A 9 -32.42 -0.80 -25.67
CA ILE A 9 -32.78 -0.81 -24.25
C ILE A 9 -33.27 0.56 -23.76
N CYS A 10 -32.64 1.65 -24.19
CA CYS A 10 -32.95 3.00 -23.71
C CYS A 10 -33.46 3.95 -24.79
N GLY A 11 -33.48 3.55 -26.06
CA GLY A 11 -33.96 4.37 -27.17
C GLY A 11 -33.07 5.56 -27.52
N ILE A 12 -31.87 5.66 -26.94
CA ILE A 12 -30.92 6.75 -27.23
C ILE A 12 -30.14 6.43 -28.51
N PHE A 13 -29.94 7.43 -29.36
CA PHE A 13 -29.06 7.35 -30.52
C PHE A 13 -27.62 7.06 -30.09
N LEU A 14 -27.03 6.02 -30.68
CA LEU A 14 -25.66 5.62 -30.38
C LEU A 14 -24.70 6.59 -31.05
N GLN A 15 -23.87 7.21 -30.22
CA GLN A 15 -22.67 7.89 -30.67
C GLN A 15 -21.49 6.99 -30.34
N GLU A 16 -20.50 6.97 -31.22
CA GLU A 16 -19.25 6.26 -30.95
C GLU A 16 -18.55 6.87 -29.72
N PRO A 17 -17.97 6.05 -28.83
CA PRO A 17 -17.91 4.60 -28.90
C PRO A 17 -19.18 3.90 -28.36
N TYR A 18 -19.63 2.86 -29.07
CA TYR A 18 -20.74 2.00 -28.66
C TYR A 18 -20.36 0.52 -28.77
N ILE A 19 -21.16 -0.35 -28.16
CA ILE A 19 -20.85 -1.78 -28.08
C ILE A 19 -21.73 -2.54 -29.06
N ARG A 20 -21.13 -3.44 -29.83
CA ARG A 20 -21.86 -4.38 -30.70
C ARG A 20 -21.65 -5.79 -30.18
N CYS A 21 -22.73 -6.48 -29.88
CA CYS A 21 -22.64 -7.89 -29.49
C CYS A 21 -22.26 -8.73 -30.71
N VAL A 22 -21.31 -9.65 -30.53
CA VAL A 22 -20.85 -10.57 -31.59
C VAL A 22 -21.91 -11.62 -31.89
N GLU A 23 -22.64 -12.06 -30.88
CA GLU A 23 -23.59 -13.18 -30.99
C GLU A 23 -24.96 -12.74 -31.51
N CYS A 24 -25.51 -11.64 -30.98
CA CYS A 24 -26.86 -11.18 -31.35
C CYS A 24 -26.86 -9.94 -32.26
N HIS A 25 -25.70 -9.41 -32.64
CA HIS A 25 -25.50 -8.24 -33.51
C HIS A 25 -26.20 -6.93 -33.10
N HIS A 26 -26.89 -6.90 -31.96
CA HIS A 26 -27.45 -5.70 -31.36
C HIS A 26 -26.37 -4.74 -30.87
N SER A 27 -26.64 -3.43 -31.04
CA SER A 27 -25.76 -2.35 -30.60
C SER A 27 -26.31 -1.66 -29.36
N PHE A 28 -25.46 -1.46 -28.36
CA PHE A 28 -25.83 -0.94 -27.05
C PHE A 28 -25.00 0.28 -26.67
N CYS A 29 -25.61 1.21 -25.93
CA CYS A 29 -24.88 2.31 -25.33
C CYS A 29 -24.05 1.79 -24.14
N LEU A 30 -22.95 2.48 -23.84
CA LEU A 30 -22.02 2.09 -22.78
C LEU A 30 -22.72 1.96 -21.41
N GLN A 31 -23.69 2.83 -21.12
CA GLN A 31 -24.41 2.79 -19.84
C GLN A 31 -25.33 1.58 -19.69
N CYS A 32 -26.00 1.13 -20.77
CA CYS A 32 -26.87 -0.05 -20.70
C CYS A 32 -26.04 -1.32 -20.61
N PHE A 33 -24.94 -1.38 -21.37
CA PHE A 33 -24.01 -2.51 -21.34
C PHE A 33 -23.29 -2.63 -19.98
N ALA A 34 -22.76 -1.54 -19.43
CA ALA A 34 -22.05 -1.56 -18.14
C ALA A 34 -22.95 -1.96 -16.96
N LYS A 35 -24.27 -1.78 -17.08
CA LYS A 35 -25.26 -2.24 -16.10
C LYS A 35 -25.67 -3.70 -16.32
N GLY A 36 -25.10 -4.39 -17.31
CA GLY A 36 -25.40 -5.78 -17.65
C GLY A 36 -26.86 -6.01 -18.08
N ARG A 37 -27.47 -5.02 -18.75
CA ARG A 37 -28.88 -5.14 -19.15
C ARG A 37 -29.04 -6.09 -20.34
N GLU A 38 -29.95 -7.04 -20.17
CA GLU A 38 -30.32 -8.00 -21.21
C GLU A 38 -31.48 -7.48 -22.06
N TYR A 39 -31.54 -7.87 -23.33
CA TYR A 39 -32.58 -7.44 -24.26
C TYR A 39 -32.90 -8.54 -25.26
N GLU A 40 -34.15 -9.02 -25.26
CA GLU A 40 -34.61 -10.15 -26.08
C GLU A 40 -33.65 -11.35 -25.98
N ASN A 41 -32.90 -11.63 -27.06
CA ASN A 41 -31.96 -12.74 -27.17
C ASN A 41 -30.54 -12.37 -26.72
N HIS A 42 -30.28 -11.14 -26.29
CA HIS A 42 -28.98 -10.69 -25.78
C HIS A 42 -28.83 -11.04 -24.29
N LYS A 43 -27.71 -11.68 -23.94
CA LYS A 43 -27.30 -11.93 -22.56
C LYS A 43 -26.04 -11.15 -22.20
N ASN A 44 -25.89 -10.82 -20.93
CA ASN A 44 -24.78 -10.02 -20.43
C ASN A 44 -23.41 -10.73 -20.50
N ASN A 45 -23.40 -12.03 -20.78
CA ASN A 45 -22.22 -12.86 -20.95
C ASN A 45 -21.82 -13.06 -22.42
N HIS A 46 -22.57 -12.50 -23.38
CA HIS A 46 -22.23 -12.62 -24.79
C HIS A 46 -20.93 -11.89 -25.11
N SER A 47 -20.17 -12.47 -26.04
CA SER A 47 -18.99 -11.83 -26.60
C SER A 47 -19.38 -10.52 -27.30
N TYR A 48 -18.53 -9.50 -27.20
CA TYR A 48 -18.82 -8.17 -27.73
C TYR A 48 -17.59 -7.50 -28.35
N THR A 49 -17.83 -6.54 -29.23
CA THR A 49 -16.83 -5.70 -29.89
C THR A 49 -17.15 -4.23 -29.60
N VAL A 50 -16.11 -3.44 -29.32
CA VAL A 50 -16.23 -2.00 -29.11
C VAL A 50 -16.05 -1.30 -30.45
N MET A 51 -17.08 -0.61 -30.92
CA MET A 51 -17.04 0.19 -32.15
C MET A 51 -16.51 1.58 -31.82
N ARG A 52 -15.37 1.95 -32.40
CA ARG A 52 -14.73 3.26 -32.22
C ARG A 52 -13.89 3.64 -33.43
N ASN A 53 -13.97 4.90 -33.88
CA ASN A 53 -13.12 5.45 -34.95
C ASN A 53 -12.14 6.54 -34.44
N ASN A 54 -11.75 6.48 -33.17
CA ASN A 54 -10.84 7.43 -32.53
C ASN A 54 -9.36 7.00 -32.60
N PHE A 55 -8.91 6.55 -33.76
CA PHE A 55 -7.53 6.12 -34.02
C PHE A 55 -7.03 6.77 -35.32
N THR A 56 -5.71 6.84 -35.52
CA THR A 56 -5.09 7.43 -36.71
C THR A 56 -4.88 6.38 -37.81
N LEU A 57 -5.01 6.77 -39.08
CA LEU A 57 -4.88 5.85 -40.23
C LEU A 57 -3.71 6.21 -41.16
N LEU A 58 -3.75 7.41 -41.74
CA LEU A 58 -2.81 7.86 -42.77
C LEU A 58 -1.75 8.81 -42.19
N ASP A 59 -2.20 9.69 -41.30
CA ASP A 59 -1.38 10.69 -40.62
C ASP A 59 -1.60 10.57 -39.11
N SER A 60 -0.54 10.76 -38.31
CA SER A 60 -0.60 10.83 -36.86
C SER A 60 -1.47 11.97 -36.34
N ASP A 61 -1.67 13.00 -37.16
CA ASP A 61 -2.50 14.14 -36.77
C ASP A 61 -3.97 13.98 -37.17
N TRP A 62 -4.36 12.99 -38.00
CA TRP A 62 -5.73 12.81 -38.49
C TRP A 62 -6.40 11.53 -37.96
N LEU A 63 -7.57 11.68 -37.35
CA LEU A 63 -8.34 10.56 -36.81
C LEU A 63 -9.23 9.92 -37.89
N ALA A 64 -9.48 8.61 -37.79
CA ALA A 64 -10.26 7.84 -38.75
C ALA A 64 -11.67 8.39 -38.95
N TYR A 65 -12.32 8.92 -37.91
CA TYR A 65 -13.61 9.59 -38.08
C TYR A 65 -13.50 10.91 -38.88
N GLU A 66 -12.37 11.63 -38.79
CA GLU A 66 -12.11 12.85 -39.56
C GLU A 66 -11.89 12.50 -41.03
N GLU A 67 -11.19 11.40 -41.31
CA GLU A 67 -11.00 10.87 -42.67
C GLU A 67 -12.33 10.53 -43.34
N ILE A 68 -13.21 9.81 -42.63
CA ILE A 68 -14.55 9.46 -43.14
C ILE A 68 -15.36 10.73 -43.44
N LYS A 69 -15.35 11.70 -42.53
CA LYS A 69 -16.04 12.98 -42.74
C LYS A 69 -15.48 13.75 -43.93
N LEU A 70 -14.16 13.79 -44.08
CA LEU A 70 -13.51 14.47 -45.20
C LEU A 70 -13.92 13.84 -46.53
N LEU A 71 -13.88 12.51 -46.63
CA LEU A 71 -14.24 11.79 -47.85
C LEU A 71 -15.73 11.94 -48.18
N ASN A 72 -16.62 11.85 -47.18
CA ASN A 72 -18.05 12.08 -47.36
C ASN A 72 -18.33 13.51 -47.83
N ALA A 73 -17.70 14.50 -47.19
CA ALA A 73 -17.87 15.90 -47.55
C ALA A 73 -17.33 16.22 -48.96
N VAL A 74 -16.21 15.60 -49.36
CA VAL A 74 -15.68 15.69 -50.74
C VAL A 74 -16.62 15.02 -51.74
N ALA A 75 -17.23 13.89 -51.39
CA ALA A 75 -18.20 13.21 -52.24
C ALA A 75 -19.48 14.05 -52.44
N ASP A 76 -19.95 14.73 -51.39
CA ASP A 76 -21.17 15.55 -51.42
C ASP A 76 -20.97 16.92 -52.09
N HIS A 77 -19.86 17.61 -51.79
CA HIS A 77 -19.61 18.99 -52.24
C HIS A 77 -18.72 19.09 -53.49
N GLY A 78 -18.05 18.00 -53.86
CA GLY A 78 -17.08 17.95 -54.95
C GLY A 78 -15.72 18.54 -54.60
N ILE A 79 -14.67 18.02 -55.25
CA ILE A 79 -13.29 18.49 -55.06
C ILE A 79 -13.15 19.98 -55.44
N GLY A 80 -12.45 20.75 -54.60
CA GLY A 80 -12.23 22.19 -54.79
C GLY A 80 -13.14 23.10 -53.99
N ASN A 81 -14.27 22.61 -53.45
CA ASN A 81 -15.13 23.39 -52.55
C ASN A 81 -14.73 23.24 -51.06
N TRP A 82 -13.45 23.49 -50.77
CA TRP A 82 -12.84 23.26 -49.46
C TRP A 82 -13.46 24.06 -48.31
N SER A 83 -14.17 25.15 -48.64
CA SER A 83 -14.83 25.99 -47.64
C SER A 83 -16.08 25.34 -47.06
N GLU A 84 -16.86 24.61 -47.87
CA GLU A 84 -18.00 23.83 -47.37
C GLU A 84 -17.54 22.49 -46.77
N ILE A 85 -16.53 21.85 -47.38
CA ILE A 85 -15.94 20.61 -46.86
C ILE A 85 -15.41 20.79 -45.42
N ALA A 86 -14.68 21.87 -45.15
CA ALA A 86 -14.16 22.14 -43.82
C ALA A 86 -15.26 22.39 -42.78
N LYS A 87 -16.41 22.95 -43.18
CA LYS A 87 -17.55 23.15 -42.26
C LYS A 87 -18.17 21.81 -41.85
N ASP A 88 -18.27 20.87 -42.78
CA ASP A 88 -18.83 19.54 -42.53
C ASP A 88 -17.90 18.66 -41.69
N VAL A 89 -16.59 18.74 -41.94
CA VAL A 89 -15.57 18.09 -41.10
C VAL A 89 -15.60 18.69 -39.68
N GLY A 90 -15.68 20.01 -39.57
CA GLY A 90 -15.90 20.77 -38.34
C GLY A 90 -14.69 20.87 -37.39
N THR A 91 -13.70 19.99 -37.54
CA THR A 91 -12.48 19.95 -36.70
C THR A 91 -11.25 20.54 -37.38
N ARG A 92 -11.26 20.70 -38.71
CA ARG A 92 -10.12 21.12 -39.54
C ARG A 92 -10.46 22.32 -40.41
N ASN A 93 -9.43 23.08 -40.79
CA ASN A 93 -9.59 24.25 -41.64
C ASN A 93 -9.52 23.88 -43.15
N LYS A 94 -9.95 24.81 -44.02
CA LYS A 94 -10.01 24.56 -45.47
C LYS A 94 -8.66 24.17 -46.10
N LEU A 95 -7.55 24.74 -45.60
CA LEU A 95 -6.22 24.50 -46.14
C LEU A 95 -5.71 23.12 -45.68
N GLU A 96 -5.96 22.77 -44.42
CA GLU A 96 -5.65 21.45 -43.85
C GLU A 96 -6.40 20.35 -44.59
N CYS A 97 -7.71 20.53 -44.85
CA CYS A 97 -8.50 19.57 -45.61
C CYS A 97 -8.00 19.40 -47.05
N GLU A 98 -7.64 20.50 -47.72
CA GLU A 98 -7.12 20.50 -49.08
C GLU A 98 -5.76 19.81 -49.18
N GLU A 99 -4.82 20.22 -48.33
CA GLU A 99 -3.47 19.66 -48.30
C GLU A 99 -3.51 18.16 -47.94
N HIS A 100 -4.26 17.78 -46.91
CA HIS A 100 -4.36 16.39 -46.49
C HIS A 100 -4.95 15.49 -47.58
N TYR A 101 -6.05 15.93 -48.21
CA TYR A 101 -6.69 15.17 -49.28
C TYR A 101 -5.74 14.99 -50.48
N LEU A 102 -5.10 16.08 -50.91
CA LEU A 102 -4.19 16.04 -52.05
C LEU A 102 -2.97 15.17 -51.77
N GLN A 103 -2.36 15.28 -50.58
CA GLN A 103 -1.17 14.50 -50.24
C GLN A 103 -1.46 13.01 -50.14
N HIS A 104 -2.47 12.62 -49.35
CA HIS A 104 -2.68 11.21 -48.99
C HIS A 104 -3.59 10.44 -49.93
N TYR A 105 -4.50 11.10 -50.66
CA TYR A 105 -5.46 10.43 -51.55
C TYR A 105 -5.17 10.64 -53.05
N ILE A 106 -4.47 11.72 -53.43
CA ILE A 106 -4.18 12.03 -54.84
C ILE A 106 -2.71 11.79 -55.20
N TYR A 107 -1.78 12.40 -54.47
CA TYR A 107 -0.35 12.39 -54.84
C TYR A 107 0.39 11.15 -54.34
N ASN A 108 0.03 10.64 -53.16
CA ASN A 108 0.65 9.45 -52.59
C ASN A 108 -0.41 8.45 -52.07
N PRO A 109 -1.24 7.88 -52.96
CA PRO A 109 -2.24 6.90 -52.55
C PRO A 109 -1.55 5.61 -52.06
N VAL A 110 -1.66 5.33 -50.77
CA VAL A 110 -1.12 4.09 -50.17
C VAL A 110 -2.02 2.91 -50.57
N SER A 111 -1.49 2.01 -51.41
CA SER A 111 -2.14 0.76 -51.80
C SER A 111 -1.18 -0.42 -51.53
N PRO A 112 -1.60 -1.48 -50.81
CA PRO A 112 -2.94 -1.74 -50.25
C PRO A 112 -3.30 -0.78 -49.09
N LEU A 113 -4.58 -0.78 -48.66
CA LEU A 113 -5.05 -0.03 -47.48
C LEU A 113 -4.00 -0.16 -46.36
N PRO A 114 -3.62 0.94 -45.69
CA PRO A 114 -2.67 0.89 -44.58
C PRO A 114 -3.09 -0.21 -43.64
N GLU A 115 -2.18 -1.16 -43.41
CA GLU A 115 -2.43 -2.22 -42.44
C GLU A 115 -2.65 -1.50 -41.13
N ILE A 116 -3.87 -1.60 -40.57
CA ILE A 116 -4.17 -1.06 -39.25
C ILE A 116 -3.15 -1.75 -38.38
N GLN A 117 -2.15 -1.00 -37.93
CA GLN A 117 -1.33 -1.40 -36.81
C GLN A 117 -2.33 -1.45 -35.66
N LEU A 118 -3.01 -2.60 -35.53
CA LEU A 118 -3.40 -3.07 -34.24
C LEU A 118 -2.09 -2.94 -33.50
N GLU A 119 -2.04 -2.02 -32.55
CA GLU A 119 -1.25 -2.28 -31.37
C GLU A 119 -1.81 -3.60 -30.86
N GLU A 120 -1.31 -4.71 -31.45
CA GLU A 120 -1.10 -5.92 -30.71
C GLU A 120 -0.56 -5.42 -29.40
N THR A 121 -1.10 -5.95 -28.32
CA THR A 121 -0.58 -5.69 -26.99
C THR A 121 0.87 -6.22 -26.88
N THR A 122 1.56 -6.49 -27.98
CA THR A 122 2.96 -6.13 -28.20
C THR A 122 3.10 -4.61 -28.39
N GLY A 123 2.79 -3.86 -27.33
CA GLY A 123 3.85 -2.94 -26.96
C GLY A 123 5.11 -3.81 -26.95
N GLU A 124 6.16 -3.42 -27.67
CA GLU A 124 7.44 -3.53 -27.00
C GLU A 124 7.13 -3.05 -25.60
N ILE A 125 7.13 -3.99 -24.65
CA ILE A 125 7.11 -3.65 -23.26
C ILE A 125 8.44 -2.92 -23.19
N HIS A 126 8.46 -1.62 -23.50
CA HIS A 126 9.24 -0.67 -22.78
C HIS A 126 8.87 -1.05 -21.36
N HIS A 127 9.65 -1.95 -20.76
CA HIS A 127 9.69 -2.12 -19.34
C HIS A 127 9.98 -0.67 -18.96
N PRO A 128 8.97 0.09 -18.46
CA PRO A 128 9.16 1.52 -18.27
C PRO A 128 10.43 1.58 -17.46
N THR A 129 11.47 2.24 -17.99
CA THR A 129 12.82 2.20 -17.42
C THR A 129 12.64 2.29 -15.92
N PRO A 130 13.03 1.25 -15.14
CA PRO A 130 12.50 1.04 -13.81
C PRO A 130 12.51 2.38 -13.08
N VAL A 131 11.32 2.91 -12.79
CA VAL A 131 11.22 4.26 -12.25
C VAL A 131 12.01 4.26 -10.97
N ALA A 132 13.19 4.86 -11.02
CA ALA A 132 14.09 4.89 -9.89
C ALA A 132 13.39 5.76 -8.85
N CYS A 133 12.79 5.11 -7.85
CA CYS A 133 12.14 5.78 -6.73
C CYS A 133 13.20 6.34 -5.78
N THR A 134 14.05 7.24 -6.30
CA THR A 134 15.18 7.88 -5.60
C THR A 134 14.74 9.04 -4.73
N ASN A 135 13.52 9.55 -4.96
CA ASN A 135 12.95 10.62 -4.16
C ASN A 135 12.59 10.11 -2.78
N PHE A 136 13.34 10.58 -1.78
CA PHE A 136 13.05 10.37 -0.36
C PHE A 136 11.59 10.73 -0.07
N SER A 137 10.83 9.79 0.48
CA SER A 137 9.52 10.03 1.07
C SER A 137 9.57 9.60 2.53
N GLN A 138 8.86 10.34 3.37
CA GLN A 138 8.65 9.96 4.77
C GLN A 138 7.43 9.05 4.95
N ASP A 139 6.47 9.08 4.02
CA ASP A 139 5.24 8.29 4.10
C ASP A 139 4.76 7.85 2.70
N PRO A 140 4.84 6.55 2.35
CA PRO A 140 5.60 5.52 3.05
C PRO A 140 7.12 5.81 2.98
N PRO A 141 7.90 5.42 4.01
CA PRO A 141 9.33 5.66 4.03
C PRO A 141 10.03 4.97 2.85
N ARG A 142 10.90 5.71 2.17
CA ARG A 142 11.74 5.21 1.06
C ARG A 142 13.23 5.28 1.45
N PRO A 143 13.73 4.34 2.26
CA PRO A 143 15.14 4.30 2.60
C PRO A 143 15.97 3.85 1.40
N VAL A 144 17.25 4.25 1.41
CA VAL A 144 18.23 3.78 0.42
C VAL A 144 18.40 2.27 0.54
N VAL A 145 18.39 1.57 -0.59
CA VAL A 145 18.57 0.11 -0.66
C VAL A 145 19.88 -0.28 0.03
N GLY A 146 19.81 -1.27 0.92
CA GLY A 146 20.97 -1.74 1.70
C GLY A 146 21.28 -0.97 2.99
N SER A 147 20.56 0.13 3.28
CA SER A 147 20.65 0.79 4.59
C SER A 147 20.07 -0.05 5.73
N THR A 148 20.45 0.22 6.97
CA THR A 148 19.88 -0.43 8.17
C THR A 148 18.36 -0.27 8.22
N MET A 149 17.86 0.93 7.91
CA MET A 149 16.42 1.19 7.86
C MET A 149 15.72 0.31 6.82
N TYR A 150 16.32 0.10 5.64
CA TYR A 150 15.78 -0.79 4.61
C TYR A 150 15.69 -2.25 5.10
N GLN A 151 16.71 -2.74 5.81
CA GLN A 151 16.71 -4.10 6.39
C GLN A 151 15.62 -4.28 7.46
N GLU A 152 15.36 -3.24 8.25
CA GLU A 152 14.33 -3.25 9.29
C GLU A 152 12.88 -3.18 8.76
N MET A 153 12.68 -2.90 7.47
CA MET A 153 11.35 -2.81 6.84
C MET A 153 10.71 -4.18 6.49
N ALA A 154 11.28 -5.28 6.99
CA ALA A 154 10.74 -6.63 6.82
C ALA A 154 10.43 -7.01 5.35
N GLY A 155 11.28 -6.57 4.42
CA GLY A 155 11.11 -6.87 2.99
C GLY A 155 10.06 -6.01 2.28
N TYR A 156 9.55 -4.94 2.90
CA TYR A 156 8.71 -3.97 2.18
C TYR A 156 9.49 -3.34 1.01
N MET A 157 8.90 -3.37 -0.18
CA MET A 157 9.46 -2.79 -1.40
C MET A 157 8.76 -1.48 -1.73
N PRO A 158 9.36 -0.31 -1.47
CA PRO A 158 8.62 0.96 -1.54
C PRO A 158 8.16 1.36 -2.94
N SER A 159 8.89 0.99 -4.00
CA SER A 159 8.51 1.27 -5.39
C SER A 159 7.27 0.48 -5.83
N ARG A 160 7.10 -0.74 -5.29
CA ARG A 160 5.95 -1.61 -5.55
C ARG A 160 4.81 -1.33 -4.58
N GLY A 161 5.11 -0.77 -3.41
CA GLY A 161 4.16 -0.63 -2.31
C GLY A 161 3.79 -1.96 -1.65
N ASP A 162 4.65 -2.98 -1.77
CA ASP A 162 4.33 -4.35 -1.33
C ASP A 162 5.54 -5.13 -0.81
N PHE A 163 5.30 -6.18 -0.03
CA PHE A 163 6.32 -6.98 0.65
C PHE A 163 6.90 -8.09 -0.22
N SER A 164 8.20 -8.36 -0.07
CA SER A 164 8.88 -9.47 -0.76
C SER A 164 8.39 -10.84 -0.30
N TYR A 165 7.85 -10.91 0.91
CA TYR A 165 7.30 -12.12 1.52
C TYR A 165 5.88 -11.85 1.97
N GLU A 166 4.98 -12.77 1.69
CA GLU A 166 3.59 -12.68 2.14
C GLU A 166 3.42 -13.19 3.57
N HIS A 167 2.32 -12.81 4.21
CA HIS A 167 1.90 -13.54 5.38
C HIS A 167 1.45 -14.94 4.99
N ASP A 168 1.99 -15.97 5.66
CA ASP A 168 1.76 -17.38 5.29
C ASP A 168 2.18 -17.67 3.84
N ASP A 169 3.44 -17.36 3.50
CA ASP A 169 4.01 -17.40 2.13
C ASP A 169 3.87 -18.76 1.42
N PHE A 170 3.59 -19.83 2.16
CA PHE A 170 3.47 -21.20 1.65
C PHE A 170 2.02 -21.64 1.40
N ALA A 171 1.01 -20.77 1.59
CA ALA A 171 -0.39 -21.14 1.44
C ALA A 171 -0.74 -21.72 0.07
N GLU A 172 -0.01 -21.32 -0.98
CA GLU A 172 -0.14 -21.82 -2.35
C GLU A 172 0.25 -23.30 -2.50
N LEU A 173 1.05 -23.86 -1.59
CA LEU A 173 1.40 -25.29 -1.61
C LEU A 173 0.17 -26.17 -1.37
N ASP A 174 -0.76 -25.71 -0.52
CA ASP A 174 -1.97 -26.46 -0.16
C ASP A 174 -2.94 -26.62 -1.34
N ILE A 175 -2.88 -25.71 -2.32
CA ILE A 175 -3.72 -25.73 -3.52
C ILE A 175 -3.00 -26.24 -4.77
N LYS A 176 -1.68 -26.46 -4.69
CA LYS A 176 -0.83 -26.79 -5.84
C LYS A 176 -1.26 -28.07 -6.56
N GLU A 177 -1.74 -29.05 -5.80
CA GLU A 177 -2.10 -30.38 -6.29
C GLU A 177 -3.63 -30.58 -6.40
N LEU A 178 -4.43 -29.52 -6.30
CA LEU A 178 -5.88 -29.61 -6.50
C LEU A 178 -6.20 -29.92 -7.97
N ALA A 179 -6.97 -30.99 -8.17
CA ALA A 179 -7.44 -31.43 -9.49
C ALA A 179 -8.92 -31.79 -9.39
N PHE A 180 -9.77 -31.04 -10.10
CA PHE A 180 -11.22 -31.28 -10.12
C PHE A 180 -11.55 -32.39 -11.10
N GLU A 181 -12.20 -33.45 -10.61
CA GLU A 181 -12.69 -34.56 -11.41
C GLU A 181 -14.22 -34.63 -11.29
N ASP A 182 -14.92 -34.85 -12.40
CA ASP A 182 -16.39 -34.73 -12.46
C ASP A 182 -17.13 -35.89 -11.77
N ASP A 183 -16.43 -36.97 -11.41
CA ASP A 183 -17.04 -38.25 -11.03
C ASP A 183 -17.28 -38.45 -9.52
N GLU A 184 -16.72 -37.61 -8.65
CA GLU A 184 -16.88 -37.74 -7.18
C GLU A 184 -17.35 -36.44 -6.50
N PRO A 185 -18.66 -36.28 -6.21
CA PRO A 185 -19.20 -35.04 -5.62
C PRO A 185 -18.65 -34.75 -4.21
N LEU A 186 -18.38 -35.78 -3.40
CA LEU A 186 -17.80 -35.62 -2.07
C LEU A 186 -16.36 -35.08 -2.12
N TRP A 187 -15.58 -35.52 -3.11
CA TRP A 187 -14.21 -35.05 -3.31
C TRP A 187 -14.19 -33.59 -3.76
N ASN A 188 -15.09 -33.23 -4.68
CA ASN A 188 -15.27 -31.85 -5.10
C ASN A 188 -15.67 -30.92 -3.93
N ASP A 189 -16.57 -31.35 -3.04
CA ASP A 189 -16.92 -30.59 -1.85
C ASP A 189 -15.71 -30.38 -0.90
N LEU A 190 -14.86 -31.39 -0.75
CA LEU A 190 -13.63 -31.27 0.05
C LEU A 190 -12.64 -30.29 -0.58
N GLN A 191 -12.44 -30.37 -1.90
CA GLN A 191 -11.57 -29.46 -2.64
C GLN A 191 -12.08 -28.01 -2.59
N MET A 192 -13.38 -27.81 -2.67
CA MET A 192 -14.01 -26.50 -2.47
C MET A 192 -13.76 -25.96 -1.06
N ALA A 193 -13.83 -26.82 -0.03
CA ALA A 193 -13.49 -26.41 1.34
C ALA A 193 -12.01 -26.00 1.48
N VAL A 194 -11.08 -26.67 0.79
CA VAL A 194 -9.67 -26.28 0.73
C VAL A 194 -9.51 -24.90 0.07
N LEU A 195 -10.22 -24.65 -1.03
CA LEU A 195 -10.23 -23.34 -1.69
C LEU A 195 -10.81 -22.24 -0.78
N ASP A 196 -11.85 -22.53 -0.01
CA ASP A 196 -12.43 -21.57 0.95
C ASP A 196 -11.45 -21.22 2.08
N ILE A 197 -10.67 -22.21 2.54
CA ILE A 197 -9.58 -21.98 3.50
C ILE A 197 -8.51 -21.09 2.88
N TYR A 198 -8.07 -21.37 1.64
CA TYR A 198 -7.09 -20.55 0.92
C TYR A 198 -7.60 -19.10 0.72
N GLN A 199 -8.87 -18.95 0.30
CA GLN A 199 -9.51 -17.65 0.13
C GLN A 199 -9.57 -16.86 1.46
N SER A 200 -9.75 -17.55 2.59
CA SER A 200 -9.70 -16.94 3.92
C SER A 200 -8.29 -16.45 4.27
N ARG A 201 -7.24 -17.20 3.90
CA ARG A 201 -5.83 -16.77 4.05
C ARG A 201 -5.51 -15.55 3.19
N LEU A 202 -5.98 -15.51 1.94
CA LEU A 202 -5.84 -14.33 1.08
C LEU A 202 -6.51 -13.08 1.66
N LYS A 203 -7.73 -13.22 2.20
CA LYS A 203 -8.42 -12.12 2.89
C LYS A 203 -7.61 -11.60 4.07
N GLU A 204 -6.98 -12.49 4.84
CA GLU A 204 -6.13 -12.11 5.96
C GLU A 204 -4.84 -11.41 5.50
N ARG A 205 -4.21 -11.85 4.40
CA ARG A 205 -3.06 -11.13 3.79
C ARG A 205 -3.45 -9.70 3.40
N CYS A 206 -4.55 -9.53 2.67
CA CYS A 206 -5.07 -8.21 2.29
C CYS A 206 -5.37 -7.35 3.52
N ARG A 207 -6.01 -7.93 4.55
CA ARG A 207 -6.34 -7.24 5.81
C ARG A 207 -5.08 -6.75 6.52
N ARG A 208 -4.03 -7.57 6.63
CA ARG A 208 -2.77 -7.16 7.27
C ARG A 208 -2.07 -6.04 6.51
N LYS A 209 -1.98 -6.13 5.18
CA LYS A 209 -1.43 -5.05 4.34
C LYS A 209 -2.21 -3.75 4.52
N TRP A 210 -3.54 -3.84 4.56
CA TRP A 210 -4.41 -2.69 4.83
C TRP A 210 -4.14 -2.08 6.21
N LEU A 211 -4.04 -2.89 7.27
CA LEU A 211 -3.70 -2.39 8.62
C LEU A 211 -2.33 -1.71 8.67
N ILE A 212 -1.31 -2.29 8.03
CA ILE A 212 0.03 -1.71 8.01
C ILE A 212 0.01 -0.33 7.33
N LYS A 213 -0.69 -0.22 6.21
CA LYS A 213 -0.85 1.03 5.46
C LYS A 213 -1.63 2.07 6.25
N GLU A 214 -2.85 1.76 6.66
CA GLU A 214 -3.78 2.74 7.24
C GLU A 214 -3.31 3.30 8.59
N TYR A 215 -2.64 2.48 9.40
CA TYR A 215 -2.11 2.94 10.70
C TYR A 215 -0.68 3.49 10.59
N GLY A 216 -0.10 3.52 9.39
CA GLY A 216 1.25 4.04 9.16
C GLY A 216 2.33 3.23 9.88
N LEU A 217 2.13 1.92 10.05
CA LEU A 217 3.05 1.05 10.80
C LEU A 217 4.42 0.89 10.14
N LEU A 218 4.57 1.29 8.88
CA LEU A 218 5.85 1.33 8.18
C LEU A 218 6.78 2.43 8.73
N ASN A 219 6.23 3.46 9.40
CA ASN A 219 7.03 4.55 9.93
C ASN A 219 7.61 4.19 11.31
N MET A 220 8.78 3.55 11.30
CA MET A 220 9.47 3.10 12.52
C MET A 220 9.79 4.23 13.49
N LYS A 221 10.12 5.43 12.99
CA LYS A 221 10.37 6.60 13.83
C LYS A 221 9.11 6.99 14.61
N ARG A 222 7.96 7.09 13.92
CA ARG A 222 6.67 7.37 14.54
C ARG A 222 6.28 6.29 15.56
N ASN A 223 6.48 5.01 15.22
CA ASN A 223 6.18 3.91 16.13
C ASN A 223 7.01 3.98 17.43
N LEU A 224 8.29 4.35 17.32
CA LEU A 224 9.17 4.57 18.48
C LEU A 224 8.74 5.77 19.32
N GLU A 225 8.29 6.86 18.68
CA GLU A 225 7.75 8.03 19.37
C GLU A 225 6.45 7.69 20.12
N ASP A 226 5.53 6.95 19.50
CA ASP A 226 4.31 6.44 20.14
C ASP A 226 4.66 5.52 21.32
N THR A 227 5.61 4.60 21.15
CA THR A 227 6.07 3.72 22.24
C THR A 227 6.58 4.52 23.44
N LYS A 228 7.38 5.57 23.21
CA LYS A 228 7.86 6.45 24.28
C LYS A 228 6.73 7.27 24.91
N ARG A 229 5.80 7.78 24.11
CA ARG A 229 4.68 8.62 24.55
C ARG A 229 3.76 7.87 25.50
N TYR A 230 3.40 6.64 25.15
CA TYR A 230 2.48 5.81 25.92
C TYR A 230 3.17 4.93 26.98
N ALA A 231 4.50 4.96 27.09
CA ALA A 231 5.25 4.20 28.10
C ALA A 231 4.77 4.48 29.54
N ILE A 232 4.27 5.69 29.81
CA ILE A 232 3.76 6.05 31.15
C ILE A 232 2.48 5.30 31.55
N LEU A 233 1.78 4.70 30.58
CA LEU A 233 0.56 3.91 30.82
C LEU A 233 0.87 2.45 31.18
N GLY A 234 2.13 2.01 31.03
CA GLY A 234 2.58 0.66 31.36
C GLY A 234 3.32 -0.01 30.19
N SER A 235 4.26 -0.89 30.53
CA SER A 235 4.93 -1.75 29.54
C SER A 235 3.91 -2.69 28.89
N GLY A 236 3.77 -2.61 27.56
CA GLY A 236 2.83 -3.45 26.80
C GLY A 236 1.44 -2.84 26.59
N PHE A 237 1.18 -1.60 27.05
CA PHE A 237 -0.10 -0.92 26.77
C PHE A 237 -0.44 -0.91 25.27
N LEU A 238 0.52 -0.58 24.41
CA LEU A 238 0.30 -0.57 22.97
C LEU A 238 -0.05 -1.96 22.43
N ASP A 239 0.55 -3.03 22.97
CA ASP A 239 0.22 -4.40 22.57
C ASP A 239 -1.23 -4.76 22.93
N THR A 240 -1.71 -4.32 24.09
CA THR A 240 -3.13 -4.48 24.45
C THR A 240 -4.09 -3.69 23.57
N MET A 241 -3.61 -2.61 22.93
CA MET A 241 -4.41 -1.77 22.04
C MET A 241 -4.42 -2.28 20.59
N LYS A 242 -3.44 -3.09 20.16
CA LYS A 242 -3.37 -3.64 18.79
C LYS A 242 -4.66 -4.31 18.31
N PRO A 243 -5.35 -5.15 19.12
CA PRO A 243 -6.61 -5.75 18.69
C PRO A 243 -7.70 -4.72 18.33
N LEU A 244 -7.67 -3.53 18.95
CA LEU A 244 -8.63 -2.46 18.67
C LEU A 244 -8.43 -1.82 17.30
N MET A 245 -7.27 -2.01 16.66
CA MET A 245 -7.04 -1.62 15.26
C MET A 245 -7.96 -2.37 14.30
N HIS A 246 -8.54 -3.49 14.71
CA HIS A 246 -9.53 -4.20 13.90
C HIS A 246 -10.93 -3.57 13.95
N LEU A 247 -11.21 -2.73 14.95
CA LEU A 247 -12.54 -2.19 15.22
C LEU A 247 -12.63 -0.69 14.96
N PHE A 248 -11.55 0.05 15.26
CA PHE A 248 -11.54 1.51 15.18
C PHE A 248 -10.66 2.00 14.07
N THR A 249 -11.18 2.85 13.17
CA THR A 249 -10.36 3.65 12.25
C THR A 249 -9.18 4.33 12.95
N PRO A 250 -8.04 4.56 12.29
CA PRO A 250 -6.84 5.13 12.91
C PRO A 250 -7.11 6.36 13.78
N HIS A 251 -7.84 7.36 13.25
CA HIS A 251 -8.16 8.58 13.98
C HIS A 251 -8.92 8.32 15.31
N LYS A 252 -9.88 7.40 15.29
CA LYS A 252 -10.65 7.04 16.49
C LYS A 252 -9.77 6.34 17.53
N LEU A 253 -8.92 5.42 17.09
CA LEU A 253 -7.99 4.71 17.99
C LEU A 253 -7.01 5.69 18.64
N TYR A 254 -6.39 6.58 17.85
CA TYR A 254 -5.48 7.60 18.38
C TYR A 254 -6.18 8.54 19.36
N LYS A 255 -7.40 9.00 19.04
CA LYS A 255 -8.20 9.82 19.97
C LYS A 255 -8.50 9.09 21.28
N PHE A 256 -8.80 7.80 21.21
CA PHE A 256 -9.05 6.97 22.39
C PHE A 256 -7.78 6.81 23.25
N MET A 257 -6.64 6.46 22.65
CA MET A 257 -5.36 6.34 23.36
C MET A 257 -4.94 7.67 24.00
N GLU A 258 -5.11 8.79 23.30
CA GLU A 258 -4.88 10.12 23.86
C GLU A 258 -5.82 10.41 25.03
N GLY A 259 -7.09 10.03 24.94
CA GLY A 259 -8.04 10.14 26.05
C GLY A 259 -7.56 9.41 27.31
N LEU A 260 -7.10 8.17 27.16
CA LEU A 260 -6.52 7.38 28.28
C LEU A 260 -5.26 8.03 28.85
N LEU A 261 -4.40 8.57 27.98
CA LEU A 261 -3.20 9.29 28.40
C LEU A 261 -3.54 10.54 29.23
N TRP A 262 -4.55 11.30 28.79
CA TRP A 262 -5.05 12.48 29.51
C TRP A 262 -5.70 12.11 30.84
N GLU A 263 -6.50 11.05 30.88
CA GLU A 263 -7.11 10.54 32.10
C GLU A 263 -6.03 10.16 33.13
N TYR A 264 -5.00 9.42 32.70
CA TYR A 264 -3.88 9.05 33.57
C TYR A 264 -3.15 10.28 34.14
N LYS A 265 -2.80 11.25 33.28
CA LYS A 265 -2.15 12.51 33.71
C LYS A 265 -3.03 13.31 34.67
N ALA A 266 -4.34 13.36 34.44
CA ALA A 266 -5.28 14.04 35.31
C ALA A 266 -5.35 13.36 36.69
N LYS A 267 -5.44 12.03 36.74
CA LYS A 267 -5.40 11.26 38.00
C LYS A 267 -4.11 11.50 38.77
N GLN A 268 -2.95 11.46 38.10
CA GLN A 268 -1.67 11.80 38.73
C GLN A 268 -1.65 13.24 39.28
N ARG A 269 -2.18 14.20 38.52
CA ARG A 269 -2.25 15.59 38.96
C ARG A 269 -3.15 15.76 40.18
N ILE A 270 -4.30 15.08 40.20
CA ILE A 270 -5.23 15.09 41.34
C ILE A 270 -4.53 14.50 42.57
N GLN A 271 -3.88 13.36 42.43
CA GLN A 271 -3.15 12.72 43.53
C GLN A 271 -2.05 13.63 44.09
N LEU A 272 -1.27 14.28 43.22
CA LEU A 272 -0.27 15.27 43.62
C LEU A 272 -0.89 16.44 44.39
N LEU A 273 -2.03 16.97 43.93
CA LEU A 273 -2.70 18.08 44.58
C LEU A 273 -3.27 17.68 45.95
N GLN A 274 -3.80 16.46 46.08
CA GLN A 274 -4.25 15.90 47.35
C GLN A 274 -3.08 15.76 48.32
N GLU A 275 -1.93 15.25 47.87
CA GLU A 275 -0.71 15.16 48.66
C GLU A 275 -0.25 16.56 49.14
N CYS A 276 -0.18 17.53 48.23
CA CYS A 276 0.20 18.91 48.58
C CYS A 276 -0.74 19.51 49.64
N ARG A 277 -2.07 19.29 49.51
CA ARG A 277 -3.04 19.74 50.49
C ARG A 277 -2.84 19.09 51.86
N SER A 278 -2.55 17.79 51.89
CA SER A 278 -2.25 17.07 53.14
C SER A 278 -0.97 17.58 53.81
N ALA A 279 0.00 18.08 53.03
CA ALA A 279 1.21 18.74 53.51
C ALA A 279 1.02 20.23 53.87
N GLY A 280 -0.22 20.75 53.84
CA GLY A 280 -0.55 22.14 54.19
C GLY A 280 -0.32 23.17 53.07
N ILE A 281 -0.05 22.74 51.84
CA ILE A 281 0.20 23.64 50.71
C ILE A 281 -1.12 23.99 50.02
N THR A 282 -1.50 25.26 50.11
CA THR A 282 -2.78 25.76 49.55
C THR A 282 -2.61 26.55 48.25
N ARG A 283 -1.42 27.09 47.97
CA ARG A 283 -1.14 27.91 46.77
C ARG A 283 -0.52 27.08 45.66
N SER A 284 -0.92 27.32 44.41
CA SER A 284 -0.40 26.58 43.25
C SER A 284 1.10 26.84 43.00
N HIS A 285 1.56 28.08 43.15
CA HIS A 285 2.96 28.44 42.88
C HIS A 285 3.96 27.71 43.79
N SER A 286 3.57 27.45 45.06
CA SER A 286 4.40 26.75 46.04
C SER A 286 4.60 25.26 45.75
N ILE A 287 3.79 24.66 44.87
CA ILE A 287 3.91 23.23 44.50
C ILE A 287 5.29 22.93 43.90
N SER A 288 5.81 23.81 43.04
CA SER A 288 7.12 23.63 42.41
C SER A 288 8.26 23.58 43.44
N THR A 289 8.20 24.47 44.44
CA THR A 289 9.19 24.55 45.52
C THR A 289 9.09 23.35 46.43
N TYR A 290 7.87 22.92 46.77
CA TYR A 290 7.62 21.71 47.54
C TYR A 290 8.19 20.46 46.87
N LEU A 291 7.89 20.24 45.58
CA LEU A 291 8.41 19.10 44.82
C LEU A 291 9.95 19.11 44.77
N ARG A 292 10.57 20.28 44.62
CA ARG A 292 12.03 20.43 44.65
C ARG A 292 12.63 20.08 46.02
N LEU A 293 12.01 20.53 47.11
CA LEU A 293 12.46 20.22 48.47
C LEU A 293 12.25 18.75 48.81
N LYS A 294 11.09 18.18 48.44
CA LYS A 294 10.77 16.76 48.62
C LYS A 294 11.79 15.86 47.91
N ARG A 295 12.12 16.18 46.65
CA ARG A 295 13.16 15.46 45.89
C ARG A 295 14.52 15.52 46.58
N LYS A 296 14.96 16.70 47.04
CA LYS A 296 16.22 16.84 47.80
C LYS A 296 16.22 16.03 49.09
N GLN A 297 15.10 16.01 49.82
CA GLN A 297 14.95 15.21 51.03
C GLN A 297 15.01 13.70 50.72
N GLU A 298 14.37 13.24 49.64
CA GLU A 298 14.45 11.85 49.18
C GLU A 298 15.86 11.46 48.74
N GLU A 299 16.56 12.33 48.01
CA GLU A 299 17.96 12.14 47.62
C GLU A 299 18.88 12.07 48.84
N ASN A 300 18.70 12.96 49.83
CA ASN A 300 19.46 12.93 51.07
C ASN A 300 19.15 11.68 51.90
N LYS A 301 17.88 11.25 51.98
CA LYS A 301 17.50 9.98 52.62
C LYS A 301 18.11 8.79 51.90
N ARG A 302 18.15 8.80 50.55
CA ARG A 302 18.81 7.76 49.75
C ARG A 302 20.32 7.74 49.99
N ARG A 303 20.97 8.92 50.04
CA ARG A 303 22.40 9.05 50.36
C ARG A 303 22.71 8.55 51.77
N ASN A 304 21.91 8.92 52.77
CA ASN A 304 22.10 8.46 54.14
C ASN A 304 21.78 6.97 54.34
N ARG A 305 20.97 6.36 53.46
CA ARG A 305 20.72 4.91 53.45
C ARG A 305 21.80 4.10 52.76
N ARG A 306 22.64 4.71 51.92
CA ARG A 306 23.83 4.04 51.39
C ARG A 306 24.83 3.91 52.53
N THR A 307 25.13 2.68 52.90
CA THR A 307 26.20 2.38 53.86
C THR A 307 27.56 2.64 53.22
N ALA A 308 28.61 2.80 54.02
CA ALA A 308 29.99 2.95 53.51
C ALA A 308 30.39 1.81 52.55
N LEU A 309 29.79 0.63 52.73
CA LEU A 309 29.93 -0.54 51.85
C LEU A 309 29.34 -0.33 50.45
N ASP A 310 28.15 0.28 50.32
CA ASP A 310 27.54 0.60 49.02
C ASP A 310 28.38 1.63 48.24
N GLU A 311 29.02 2.56 48.96
CA GLU A 311 29.87 3.56 48.33
C GLU A 311 31.18 2.95 47.83
N VAL A 312 31.76 2.01 48.59
CA VAL A 312 32.93 1.22 48.16
C VAL A 312 32.57 0.32 46.98
N LEU A 313 31.46 -0.41 47.03
CA LEU A 313 30.99 -1.29 45.94
C LEU A 313 30.70 -0.50 44.65
N SER A 314 30.19 0.73 44.75
CA SER A 314 29.96 1.59 43.58
C SER A 314 31.23 2.13 42.92
N ARG A 315 32.36 2.10 43.64
CA ARG A 315 33.69 2.54 43.14
C ARG A 315 34.52 1.39 42.57
N ILE A 316 34.16 0.14 42.86
CA ILE A 316 34.75 -1.04 42.23
C ILE A 316 34.17 -1.12 40.82
N LYS A 317 35.00 -0.87 39.80
CA LYS A 317 34.56 -1.04 38.40
C LYS A 317 34.38 -2.52 38.12
N VAL A 318 33.44 -2.87 37.24
CA VAL A 318 33.15 -4.27 36.84
C VAL A 318 34.42 -5.01 36.39
N ASP A 319 35.40 -4.28 35.87
CA ASP A 319 36.72 -4.80 35.47
C ASP A 319 37.55 -5.34 36.65
N ASP A 320 37.45 -4.74 37.85
CA ASP A 320 38.16 -5.18 39.05
C ASP A 320 37.54 -6.47 39.63
N LEU A 321 36.23 -6.62 39.49
CA LEU A 321 35.50 -7.85 39.85
C LEU A 321 35.83 -9.01 38.90
N LEU A 322 36.00 -8.71 37.60
CA LEU A 322 36.50 -9.67 36.61
C LEU A 322 37.94 -10.10 36.93
N LEU A 323 38.81 -9.16 37.32
CA LEU A 323 40.16 -9.47 37.77
C LEU A 323 40.17 -10.37 39.02
N LEU A 324 39.33 -10.08 40.01
CA LEU A 324 39.20 -10.92 41.21
C LEU A 324 38.62 -12.31 40.90
N LEU A 325 37.63 -12.40 40.01
CA LEU A 325 37.08 -13.68 39.55
C LEU A 325 38.10 -14.49 38.75
N THR A 326 38.89 -13.85 37.89
CA THR A 326 39.98 -14.52 37.16
C THR A 326 41.10 -14.99 38.10
N LEU A 327 41.44 -14.21 39.14
CA LEU A 327 42.42 -14.62 40.15
C LEU A 327 41.92 -15.78 41.02
N LEU A 328 40.63 -15.79 41.39
CA LEU A 328 40.01 -16.91 42.10
C LEU A 328 39.97 -18.19 41.25
N LEU A 329 39.57 -18.08 39.97
CA LEU A 329 39.59 -19.20 39.05
C LEU A 329 41.01 -19.73 38.81
N CYS A 330 42.00 -18.85 38.70
CA CYS A 330 43.42 -19.25 38.63
C CYS A 330 43.89 -19.94 39.92
N TRP A 331 43.46 -19.50 41.10
CA TRP A 331 43.79 -20.14 42.37
C TRP A 331 43.18 -21.54 42.48
N ASP A 332 41.94 -21.73 42.04
CA ASP A 332 41.28 -23.03 42.00
C ASP A 332 41.94 -23.99 40.99
N LEU A 333 42.36 -23.47 39.83
CA LEU A 333 43.14 -24.22 38.84
C LEU A 333 44.52 -24.65 39.39
N ILE A 334 45.23 -23.75 40.08
CA ILE A 334 46.51 -24.06 40.73
C ILE A 334 46.32 -25.13 41.80
N ASN A 335 45.27 -25.03 42.63
CA ASN A 335 44.97 -26.06 43.64
C ASN A 335 44.58 -27.41 43.02
N LEU A 336 43.88 -27.42 41.88
CA LEU A 336 43.59 -28.64 41.13
C LEU A 336 44.85 -29.27 40.54
N GLN A 337 45.79 -28.46 40.09
CA GLN A 337 47.05 -28.91 39.51
C GLN A 337 47.99 -29.48 40.60
N VAL A 338 48.08 -28.80 41.75
CA VAL A 338 48.80 -29.29 42.93
C VAL A 338 48.18 -30.59 43.45
N LYS A 339 46.85 -30.72 43.49
CA LYS A 339 46.19 -32.00 43.85
C LYS A 339 46.45 -33.11 42.85
N LYS A 340 46.54 -32.81 41.55
CA LYS A 340 46.89 -33.79 40.51
C LYS A 340 48.34 -34.25 40.63
N GLU A 341 49.28 -33.37 40.92
CA GLU A 341 50.70 -33.74 41.10
C GLU A 341 50.92 -34.58 42.36
N ILE A 342 50.18 -34.32 43.44
CA ILE A 342 50.24 -35.13 44.67
C ILE A 342 49.65 -36.54 44.44
N CYS A 343 48.66 -36.70 43.56
CA CYS A 343 48.07 -38.01 43.23
C CYS A 343 48.90 -38.89 42.28
N VAL A 344 49.97 -38.36 41.66
CA VAL A 344 50.84 -39.12 40.73
C VAL A 344 52.09 -39.66 41.42
N GLN A 345 52.33 -39.33 42.69
CA GLN A 345 53.46 -39.82 43.49
C GLN A 345 53.10 -40.82 44.62
N VAL A 346 51.95 -41.51 44.52
CA VAL A 346 51.59 -42.63 45.42
C VAL A 346 51.39 -43.92 44.64
#